data_AF-A0A2K3JI99-F1
#
_entry.id   AF-A0A2K3JI99-F1
#
_cell.length_a   1.000
_cell.length_b   1.000
_cell.length_c   1.000
_cell.angle_alpha   90.00
_cell.angle_beta   90.00
_cell.angle_gamma   90.00
#
_symmetry.space_group_name_H-M   'P 1'
#
loop_
_entity.id
_entity.type
_entity.pdbx_description
1 polymer ?
#
loop_
_entity_poly.entity_id
_entity_poly.type
_entity_poly.pdbx_seq_one_letter_code
_entity_poly.pdbx_strand_id
1 'polypeptide(L)'
;MKKNIMLSLILVAVIIIILVLGILYAGSSTKDIDVKVLNIYNQNNQYFVNVSIKNNQDKTGWIADMYLSTVQGSNIDLTGAGAGYKIDPGKMINLTLMSAEVHESIIDAPFTLTYTVFPSGNKYTVDI
;
A
#
# COMPACT_ATOMS: atom_id res chain seq x y z
N MET A 1 -7.32 -51.52 19.40
CA MET A 1 -8.22 -50.39 19.75
C MET A 1 -7.50 -49.10 20.15
N LYS A 2 -6.50 -49.11 21.05
CA LYS A 2 -5.83 -47.87 21.53
C LYS A 2 -5.13 -47.03 20.45
N LYS A 3 -4.56 -47.66 19.42
CA LYS A 3 -3.78 -46.98 18.36
C LYS A 3 -4.64 -46.06 17.46
N ASN A 4 -5.88 -46.47 17.18
CA ASN A 4 -6.81 -45.67 16.36
C ASN A 4 -7.34 -44.45 17.13
N ILE A 5 -7.56 -44.60 18.44
CA ILE A 5 -7.98 -43.50 19.32
C ILE A 5 -6.87 -42.45 19.42
N MET A 6 -5.61 -42.89 19.54
CA MET A 6 -4.45 -42.00 19.58
C MET A 6 -4.26 -41.23 18.25
N LEU A 7 -4.46 -41.90 17.11
CA LEU A 7 -4.38 -41.25 15.80
C LEU A 7 -5.47 -40.19 15.61
N SER A 8 -6.70 -40.47 16.04
CA SER A 8 -7.80 -39.51 15.97
C SER A 8 -7.56 -38.28 16.86
N LEU A 9 -7.00 -38.47 18.06
CA LEU A 9 -6.63 -37.35 18.96
C LEU A 9 -5.57 -36.44 18.34
N ILE A 10 -4.55 -37.02 17.71
CA ILE A 10 -3.50 -36.25 17.02
C ILE A 10 -4.09 -35.47 15.83
N LEU A 11 -4.96 -36.09 15.05
CA LEU A 11 -5.59 -35.43 13.89
C LEU A 11 -6.46 -34.24 14.31
N VAL A 12 -7.25 -34.38 15.38
CA VAL A 12 -8.06 -33.29 15.93
C VAL A 12 -7.18 -32.14 16.43
N ALA A 13 -6.09 -32.45 17.13
CA ALA A 13 -5.14 -31.43 17.58
C ALA A 13 -4.51 -30.66 16.42
N VAL A 14 -4.13 -31.35 15.33
CA VAL A 14 -3.58 -30.72 14.12
C VAL A 14 -4.61 -29.81 13.45
N ILE A 15 -5.87 -30.23 13.33
CA ILE A 15 -6.94 -29.41 12.75
C ILE A 15 -7.16 -28.13 13.57
N ILE A 16 -7.17 -28.23 14.90
CA ILE A 16 -7.31 -27.07 15.79
C ILE A 16 -6.14 -26.10 15.61
N ILE A 17 -4.91 -26.61 15.52
CA ILE A 17 -3.72 -25.78 15.29
C ILE A 17 -3.81 -25.04 13.94
N ILE A 18 -4.25 -25.74 12.88
CA ILE A 18 -4.42 -25.13 11.55
C ILE A 18 -5.51 -24.04 11.58
N LEU A 19 -6.62 -24.27 12.29
CA LEU A 19 -7.68 -23.27 12.46
C LEU A 19 -7.19 -22.05 13.25
N VAL A 20 -6.44 -22.23 14.33
CA VAL A 20 -5.86 -21.15 15.13
C VAL A 20 -4.85 -20.35 14.30
N LEU A 21 -3.98 -21.02 13.54
CA LEU A 21 -3.04 -20.38 12.63
C LEU A 21 -3.75 -19.61 11.51
N GLY A 22 -4.83 -20.16 10.95
CA GLY A 22 -5.65 -19.48 9.94
C GLY A 22 -6.31 -18.20 10.46
N ILE A 23 -6.81 -18.22 11.70
CA ILE A 23 -7.40 -17.03 12.34
C ILE A 23 -6.32 -15.97 12.63
N LEU A 24 -5.14 -16.38 13.10
CA LEU A 24 -4.01 -15.48 13.35
C LEU A 24 -3.50 -14.83 12.05
N TYR A 25 -3.49 -15.58 10.95
CA TYR A 25 -3.03 -15.08 9.65
C TYR A 25 -4.06 -14.14 8.98
N ALA A 26 -5.35 -14.44 9.11
CA ALA A 26 -6.44 -13.59 8.59
C ALA A 26 -6.59 -12.25 9.33
N GLY A 27 -6.10 -12.15 10.57
CA GLY A 27 -6.10 -10.92 11.37
C GLY A 27 -4.98 -9.93 11.04
N SER A 28 -4.05 -10.27 10.15
CA SER A 28 -2.94 -9.40 9.74
C SER A 28 -3.40 -8.36 8.68
N SER A 29 -4.49 -7.65 8.94
CA SER A 29 -4.67 -6.34 8.32
C SER A 29 -3.62 -5.44 8.95
N THR A 30 -2.51 -5.21 8.25
CA THR A 30 -1.51 -4.23 8.70
C THR A 30 -2.22 -2.90 8.93
N LYS A 31 -2.32 -2.48 10.19
CA LYS A 31 -2.87 -1.19 10.60
C LYS A 31 -1.90 -0.09 10.16
N ASP A 32 -1.83 0.16 8.86
CA ASP A 32 -0.94 1.15 8.26
C ASP A 32 -1.73 2.16 7.40
N ILE A 33 -1.04 2.99 6.64
CA ILE A 33 -1.72 3.90 5.70
C ILE A 33 -2.07 3.16 4.41
N ASP A 34 -3.36 3.21 4.06
CA ASP A 34 -3.89 2.71 2.79
C ASP A 34 -4.00 3.86 1.78
N VAL A 35 -3.57 3.62 0.54
CA VAL A 35 -3.55 4.61 -0.54
C VAL A 35 -4.32 4.04 -1.73
N LYS A 36 -5.35 4.77 -2.17
CA LYS A 36 -6.11 4.48 -3.38
C LYS A 36 -5.85 5.54 -4.43
N VAL A 37 -5.41 5.14 -5.61
CA VAL A 37 -5.31 6.03 -6.77
C VAL A 37 -6.72 6.25 -7.34
N LEU A 38 -7.11 7.51 -7.49
CA LEU A 38 -8.42 7.93 -8.00
C LEU A 38 -8.35 8.18 -9.51
N ASN A 39 -7.33 8.90 -9.94
CA ASN A 39 -6.98 9.07 -11.35
C ASN A 39 -5.52 9.51 -11.50
N ILE A 40 -5.02 9.35 -12.71
CA ILE A 40 -3.76 9.90 -13.19
C ILE A 40 -4.02 10.65 -14.49
N TYR A 41 -3.38 11.80 -14.67
CA TYR A 41 -3.42 12.54 -15.91
C TYR A 41 -2.11 13.27 -16.15
N ASN A 42 -1.82 13.56 -17.42
CA ASN A 42 -0.69 14.37 -17.83
C ASN A 42 -1.19 15.74 -18.29
N GLN A 43 -0.55 16.81 -17.81
CA GLN A 43 -0.80 18.17 -18.27
C GLN A 43 0.51 18.96 -18.20
N ASN A 44 0.82 19.77 -19.22
CA ASN A 44 2.02 20.60 -19.28
C ASN A 44 3.31 19.82 -18.97
N ASN A 45 3.45 18.62 -19.53
CA ASN A 45 4.60 17.73 -19.32
C ASN A 45 4.79 17.29 -17.86
N GLN A 46 3.74 17.31 -17.04
CA GLN A 46 3.76 16.83 -15.66
C GLN A 46 2.68 15.77 -15.45
N TYR A 47 3.01 14.77 -14.64
CA TYR A 47 2.05 13.80 -14.13
C TYR A 47 1.39 14.32 -12.87
N PHE A 48 0.07 14.22 -12.84
CA PHE A 48 -0.75 14.48 -11.67
C PHE A 48 -1.44 13.19 -11.25
N VAL A 49 -1.30 12.83 -9.97
CA VAL A 49 -1.89 11.62 -9.39
C VAL A 49 -2.79 12.03 -8.24
N ASN A 50 -4.10 11.88 -8.44
CA ASN A 50 -5.06 12.11 -7.37
C ASN A 50 -5.21 10.84 -6.55
N VAL A 51 -4.98 10.94 -5.24
CA VAL A 51 -5.03 9.81 -4.32
C VAL A 51 -5.98 10.08 -3.15
N SER A 52 -6.61 9.02 -2.67
CA SER A 52 -7.28 9.00 -1.37
C SER A 52 -6.42 8.22 -0.38
N ILE A 53 -6.10 8.83 0.76
CA ILE A 53 -5.18 8.28 1.74
C ILE A 53 -5.93 8.11 3.05
N LYS A 54 -5.99 6.88 3.55
CA LYS A 54 -6.63 6.53 4.82
C LYS A 54 -5.56 6.12 5.82
N ASN A 55 -5.46 6.84 6.93
CA ASN A 55 -4.61 6.41 8.03
C ASN A 55 -5.36 5.37 8.91
N ASN A 56 -4.96 4.09 8.82
CA ASN A 56 -5.47 3.04 9.70
C ASN A 56 -4.54 2.73 10.87
N GLN A 57 -3.46 3.50 11.03
CA GLN A 57 -2.60 3.45 12.22
C GLN A 57 -3.33 4.03 13.44
N ASP A 58 -2.78 3.75 14.62
CA ASP A 58 -3.21 4.29 15.91
C ASP A 58 -2.59 5.65 16.26
N LYS A 59 -1.69 6.16 15.41
CA LYS A 59 -0.97 7.42 15.55
C LYS A 59 -0.97 8.21 14.25
N THR A 60 -0.65 9.50 14.33
CA THR A 60 -0.51 10.36 13.15
C THR A 60 0.58 9.79 12.24
N GLY A 61 0.28 9.73 10.94
CA GLY A 61 1.18 9.21 9.92
C GLY A 61 1.15 10.03 8.65
N TRP A 62 2.04 9.74 7.72
CA TRP A 62 2.12 10.40 6.42
C TRP A 62 2.79 9.47 5.40
N ILE A 63 2.69 9.83 4.12
CA ILE A 63 3.41 9.16 3.04
C ILE A 63 4.51 10.08 2.49
N ALA A 64 5.61 9.47 2.05
CA ALA A 64 6.76 10.14 1.44
C ALA A 64 7.45 9.21 0.43
N ASP A 65 8.56 9.67 -0.15
CA ASP A 65 9.37 8.94 -1.15
C ASP A 65 8.54 8.37 -2.31
N MET A 66 7.64 9.20 -2.84
CA MET A 66 6.66 8.77 -3.83
C MET A 66 7.22 8.89 -5.24
N TYR A 67 7.02 7.85 -6.05
CA TYR A 67 7.39 7.86 -7.47
C TYR A 67 6.49 6.93 -8.29
N LEU A 68 6.34 7.23 -9.57
CA LEU A 68 5.72 6.34 -10.54
C LEU A 68 6.81 5.52 -11.23
N SER A 69 6.70 4.20 -11.19
CA SER A 69 7.48 3.31 -12.03
C SER A 69 6.72 2.98 -13.30
N THR A 70 7.44 2.90 -14.41
CA THR A 70 6.88 2.60 -15.72
C THR A 70 7.25 1.18 -16.11
N VAL A 71 6.51 0.59 -17.05
CA VAL A 71 6.85 -0.74 -17.60
C VAL A 71 8.24 -0.80 -18.24
N GLN A 72 8.78 0.33 -18.66
CA GLN A 72 10.11 0.46 -19.24
C GLN A 72 11.22 0.58 -18.18
N GLY A 73 10.85 0.60 -16.89
CA GLY A 73 11.78 0.67 -15.77
C GLY A 73 12.23 2.10 -15.42
N SER A 74 11.57 3.13 -15.96
CA SER A 74 11.83 4.53 -15.57
C SER A 74 11.05 4.87 -14.30
N ASN A 75 11.67 5.67 -13.43
CA ASN A 75 11.02 6.23 -12.25
C ASN A 75 10.80 7.73 -12.44
N ILE A 76 9.59 8.18 -12.16
CA ILE A 76 9.19 9.59 -12.16
C ILE A 76 8.90 9.98 -10.72
N ASP A 77 9.78 10.80 -10.14
CA ASP A 77 9.59 11.29 -8.78
C ASP A 77 8.35 12.19 -8.69
N LEU A 78 7.55 12.00 -7.65
CA LEU A 78 6.38 12.81 -7.34
C LEU A 78 6.72 13.75 -6.18
N THR A 79 6.92 15.02 -6.50
CA THR A 79 7.31 16.10 -5.57
C THR A 79 6.17 17.05 -5.21
N GLY A 80 4.93 16.73 -5.60
CA GLY A 80 3.76 17.62 -5.48
C GLY A 80 3.20 17.88 -4.09
N ALA A 81 2.28 18.85 -4.06
CA ALA A 81 1.59 19.37 -2.88
C ALA A 81 0.90 18.28 -2.05
N GLY A 82 1.43 18.02 -0.86
CA GLY A 82 0.86 17.06 0.09
C GLY A 82 1.79 15.90 0.46
N ALA A 83 2.95 15.75 -0.19
CA ALA A 83 4.02 14.89 0.31
C ALA A 83 4.37 15.29 1.76
N GLY A 84 4.36 14.33 2.69
CA GLY A 84 4.60 14.60 4.10
C GLY A 84 3.43 15.25 4.86
N TYR A 85 2.24 15.36 4.26
CA TYR A 85 1.05 15.82 4.98
C TYR A 85 0.68 14.83 6.07
N LYS A 86 0.58 15.32 7.31
CA LYS A 86 0.26 14.51 8.49
C LYS A 86 -1.23 14.23 8.56
N ILE A 87 -1.58 12.97 8.74
CA ILE A 87 -2.95 12.44 8.76
C ILE A 87 -3.18 11.83 10.13
N ASP A 88 -4.15 12.34 10.87
CA ASP A 88 -4.50 11.80 12.18
C ASP A 88 -5.11 10.38 12.08
N PRO A 89 -5.02 9.57 13.16
CA PRO A 89 -5.58 8.23 13.20
C PRO A 89 -7.03 8.18 12.73
N GLY A 90 -7.33 7.23 11.85
CA GLY A 90 -8.67 7.02 11.32
C GLY A 90 -9.16 8.11 10.37
N LYS A 91 -8.35 9.14 10.04
CA LYS A 91 -8.72 10.16 9.06
C LYS A 91 -8.41 9.72 7.64
N MET A 92 -9.18 10.27 6.71
CA MET A 92 -9.01 10.12 5.28
C MET A 92 -8.85 11.52 4.68
N ILE A 93 -7.91 11.65 3.75
CA ILE A 93 -7.72 12.88 2.98
C ILE A 93 -7.57 12.54 1.49
N ASN A 94 -7.83 13.53 0.64
CA ASN A 94 -7.53 13.46 -0.79
C ASN A 94 -6.40 14.43 -1.11
N LEU A 95 -5.41 13.97 -1.86
CA LEU A 95 -4.24 14.77 -2.26
C LEU A 95 -4.00 14.63 -3.76
N THR A 96 -3.36 15.65 -4.34
CA THR A 96 -2.86 15.62 -5.71
C THR A 96 -1.34 15.64 -5.67
N LEU A 97 -0.73 14.51 -6.00
CA LEU A 97 0.70 14.38 -6.18
C LEU A 97 1.06 14.86 -7.59
N MET A 98 2.24 15.44 -7.76
CA MET A 98 2.68 16.05 -9.01
C MET A 98 4.14 15.66 -9.27
N SER A 99 4.48 15.31 -10.51
CA SER A 99 5.87 15.12 -10.91
C SER A 99 6.58 16.45 -11.20
N ALA A 100 7.91 16.42 -11.25
CA ALA A 100 8.65 17.45 -11.98
C ALA A 100 8.29 17.42 -13.47
N GLU A 101 8.70 18.45 -14.23
CA GLU A 101 8.58 18.43 -15.70
C GLU A 101 9.30 17.20 -16.27
N VAL A 102 8.60 16.46 -17.11
CA VAL A 102 9.06 15.24 -17.77
C VAL A 102 9.22 15.56 -19.26
N HIS A 103 10.47 15.74 -19.72
CA HIS A 103 10.76 15.93 -21.14
C HIS A 103 10.63 14.58 -21.86
N GLU A 104 9.55 14.44 -22.65
CA GLU A 104 9.15 13.39 -23.61
C GLU A 104 9.73 11.96 -23.48
N SER A 105 8.82 10.98 -23.34
CA SER A 105 8.81 9.59 -23.89
C SER A 105 8.16 8.55 -22.96
N ILE A 106 7.78 8.94 -21.74
CA ILE A 106 7.16 8.03 -20.80
C ILE A 106 5.64 8.18 -20.92
N ILE A 107 5.03 7.81 -22.05
CA ILE A 107 3.65 8.25 -22.35
C ILE A 107 2.57 7.19 -22.12
N ASP A 108 2.91 5.94 -21.87
CA ASP A 108 1.90 4.89 -21.80
C ASP A 108 1.93 4.10 -20.49
N ALA A 109 0.75 4.02 -19.88
CA ALA A 109 0.38 3.08 -18.84
C ALA A 109 0.77 1.63 -19.23
N PRO A 110 0.88 0.70 -18.27
CA PRO A 110 0.56 0.84 -16.85
C PRO A 110 1.66 1.52 -16.03
N PHE A 111 1.25 2.14 -14.93
CA PHE A 111 2.15 2.71 -13.93
C PHE A 111 2.02 1.94 -12.62
N THR A 112 3.10 1.93 -11.83
CA THR A 112 3.04 1.50 -10.43
C THR A 112 3.44 2.68 -9.55
N LEU A 113 2.52 3.15 -8.70
CA LEU A 113 2.84 4.14 -7.66
C LEU A 113 3.53 3.43 -6.50
N THR A 114 4.75 3.86 -6.17
CA THR A 114 5.44 3.42 -4.96
C THR A 114 5.45 4.56 -3.93
N TYR A 115 5.30 4.21 -2.65
CA TYR A 115 5.37 5.17 -1.54
C TYR A 115 5.89 4.51 -0.24
N THR A 116 6.51 5.31 0.62
CA THR A 116 6.89 4.93 1.98
C THR A 116 5.88 5.50 2.98
N VAL A 117 5.42 4.69 3.92
CA VAL A 117 4.56 5.13 5.03
C VAL A 117 5.38 5.39 6.28
N PHE A 118 5.08 6.48 6.97
CA PHE A 118 5.67 6.82 8.25
C PHE A 118 4.61 6.88 9.36
N PRO A 119 4.96 6.49 10.60
CA PRO A 119 6.30 6.11 11.07
C PRO A 119 6.65 4.61 10.89
N SER A 120 5.82 3.81 10.22
CA SER A 120 6.10 2.37 10.06
C SER A 120 7.37 2.09 9.26
N GLY A 121 7.74 2.98 8.33
CA GLY A 121 8.86 2.82 7.39
C GLY A 121 8.57 1.80 6.28
N ASN A 122 7.35 1.26 6.23
CA ASN A 122 6.95 0.26 5.24
C ASN A 122 6.80 0.91 3.87
N LYS A 123 7.19 0.16 2.83
CA LYS A 123 7.02 0.56 1.44
C LYS A 123 5.88 -0.23 0.82
N TYR A 124 5.08 0.45 0.03
CA TYR A 124 3.92 -0.11 -0.64
C TYR A 124 3.86 0.33 -2.10
N THR A 125 3.11 -0.45 -2.88
CA THR A 125 2.93 -0.25 -4.32
C THR A 125 1.45 -0.36 -4.69
N VAL A 126 1.02 0.47 -5.63
CA VAL A 126 -0.33 0.43 -6.22
C VAL A 126 -0.19 0.43 -7.73
N ASP A 127 -0.69 -0.63 -8.38
CA ASP A 127 -0.77 -0.70 -9.84
C ASP A 127 -1.92 0.19 -10.35
N ILE A 128 -1.66 0.91 -11.45
CA ILE A 128 -2.53 1.93 -12.05
C ILE A 128 -2.77 1.58 -13.52
#